data_AF-A0A496QIR9-F1
#
_entry.id   AF-A0A496QIR9-F1
#
_cell.length_a   1.000
_cell.length_b   1.000
_cell.length_c   1.000
_cell.angle_alpha   90.00
_cell.angle_beta   90.00
_cell.angle_gamma   90.00
#
_symmetry.space_group_name_H-M   'P 1'
#
loop_
_entity.id
_entity.type
_entity.pdbx_description
1 polymer ?
#
loop_
_entity_poly.entity_id
_entity_poly.type
_entity_poly.pdbx_seq_one_letter_code
_entity_poly.pdbx_strand_id
1 'polypeptide(L)' 'MPVTYYVYLLTNWNNKVMYLWVTNNLERRLYEHKNKLVKGFTEKYNVNKLVYFEETQDVTA' A
#
# COMPACT_ATOMS: atom_id res chain seq x y z
N MET A 1 -2.92 3.65 23.09
CA MET A 1 -1.71 3.19 22.38
C MET A 1 -1.39 4.21 21.30
N PRO A 2 -0.11 4.51 21.03
CA PRO A 2 0.26 5.43 19.95
C PRO A 2 -0.27 4.92 18.60
N VAL A 3 -0.58 5.84 17.69
CA VAL A 3 -1.01 5.49 16.33
C VAL A 3 0.20 4.95 15.57
N THR A 4 0.10 3.75 15.02
CA THR A 4 1.13 3.16 14.15
C THR A 4 0.85 3.52 12.69
N TYR A 5 1.89 3.87 11.96
CA TYR A 5 1.85 4.07 10.52
C TYR A 5 2.70 3.03 9.80
N TYR A 6 2.39 2.81 8.53
CA TYR A 6 3.04 1.83 7.68
C TYR A 6 3.53 2.50 6.42
N VAL A 7 4.82 2.37 6.12
CA VAL A 7 5.35 2.57 4.76
C VAL A 7 5.28 1.22 4.07
N TYR A 8 4.72 1.15 2.86
CA TYR A 8 4.55 -0.13 2.17
C TYR A 8 4.83 -0.04 0.67
N LEU A 9 5.31 -1.14 0.11
CA LEU A 9 5.59 -1.33 -1.31
C LEU A 9 4.69 -2.44 -1.85
N LEU A 10 3.88 -2.08 -2.84
CA LEU A 10 3.12 -3.02 -3.66
C LEU A 10 3.75 -3.16 -5.04
N THR A 11 3.52 -4.32 -5.64
CA THR A 11 3.83 -4.56 -7.05
C THR A 11 2.70 -5.32 -7.77
N ASN A 12 2.84 -5.47 -9.09
CA ASN A 12 1.93 -6.25 -9.93
C ASN A 12 2.43 -7.69 -10.13
N TRP A 13 1.66 -8.51 -10.84
CA TRP A 13 1.92 -9.95 -11.00
C TRP A 13 3.32 -10.32 -11.52
N ASN A 14 3.93 -9.46 -12.35
CA ASN A 14 5.27 -9.67 -12.93
C ASN A 14 6.37 -8.82 -12.28
N ASN A 15 6.08 -8.18 -11.15
CA ASN A 15 7.01 -7.33 -10.39
C ASN A 15 7.60 -6.13 -11.18
N LYS A 16 6.97 -5.68 -12.28
CA LYS A 16 7.50 -4.56 -13.12
C LYS A 16 6.95 -3.20 -12.74
N VAL A 17 5.79 -3.14 -12.06
CA VAL A 17 5.18 -1.89 -11.61
C VAL A 17 5.28 -1.83 -10.10
N MET A 18 5.88 -0.78 -9.57
CA MET A 18 6.03 -0.56 -8.14
C MET A 18 5.14 0.60 -7.68
N TYR A 19 4.62 0.51 -6.47
CA TYR A 19 3.82 1.55 -5.83
C TYR A 19 4.20 1.64 -4.36
N LEU A 20 4.70 2.80 -3.94
CA LEU A 20 5.06 3.11 -2.56
C LEU A 20 4.00 4.03 -1.95
N TRP A 21 3.61 3.80 -0.71
CA TRP A 21 2.71 4.70 0.01
C TRP A 21 2.78 4.56 1.53
N VAL A 22 2.04 5.43 2.22
CA VAL A 22 1.90 5.42 3.69
C VAL A 22 0.44 5.28 4.10
N THR A 23 0.17 4.59 5.20
CA THR A 23 -1.18 4.46 5.80
C THR A 23 -1.09 4.16 7.29
N ASN A 24 -2.09 4.56 8.08
CA ASN A 24 -2.24 4.11 9.47
C ASN A 24 -3.07 2.82 9.60
N ASN A 25 -3.51 2.25 8.48
CA ASN A 25 -4.23 0.98 8.44
C ASN A 25 -3.83 0.24 7.15
N LEU A 26 -2.87 -0.67 7.28
CA LEU A 26 -2.31 -1.43 6.16
C LEU A 26 -3.34 -2.41 5.60
N GLU A 27 -3.98 -3.21 6.45
CA GLU A 27 -4.96 -4.23 6.03
C GLU A 27 -6.10 -3.65 5.19
N ARG A 28 -6.69 -2.53 5.63
CA ARG A 28 -7.73 -1.83 4.87
C ARG A 28 -7.22 -1.42 3.48
N ARG A 29 -6.03 -0.82 3.40
CA ARG A 29 -5.44 -0.39 2.12
C ARG A 29 -5.15 -1.57 1.19
N LEU A 30 -4.62 -2.67 1.72
CA LEU A 30 -4.41 -3.89 0.94
C LEU A 30 -5.73 -4.43 0.38
N TYR A 31 -6.78 -4.44 1.20
CA TYR A 31 -8.11 -4.87 0.78
C TYR A 31 -8.66 -3.98 -0.34
N GLU A 32 -8.56 -2.66 -0.23
CA GLU A 32 -9.06 -1.73 -1.24
C GLU A 32 -8.29 -1.85 -2.56
N HIS A 33 -6.96 -2.00 -2.52
CA HIS A 33 -6.15 -2.23 -3.73
C HIS A 33 -6.44 -3.59 -4.36
N LYS A 34 -6.58 -4.64 -3.56
CA LYS A 34 -6.91 -6.00 -4.03
C LYS A 34 -8.28 -6.05 -4.73
N ASN A 35 -9.27 -5.33 -4.19
CA ASN A 35 -10.64 -5.29 -4.72
C ASN A 35 -10.89 -4.10 -5.66
N LYS A 36 -9.87 -3.28 -5.96
CA LYS A 36 -9.96 -2.15 -6.90
C LYS A 36 -11.06 -1.15 -6.53
N LEU A 37 -11.20 -0.87 -5.24
CA LEU A 37 -12.27 -0.01 -4.71
C LEU A 37 -12.05 1.47 -4.97
N VAL A 38 -10.81 1.87 -5.26
CA VAL A 38 -10.44 3.25 -5.59
C VAL A 38 -9.89 3.27 -7.00
N LYS A 39 -10.47 4.13 -7.85
CA LYS A 39 -9.96 4.33 -9.21
C LYS A 39 -8.59 5.02 -9.17
N GLY A 40 -7.65 4.55 -9.98
CA GLY A 40 -6.33 5.18 -10.04
C GLY A 40 -5.20 4.27 -10.49
N PHE A 41 -3.97 4.62 -10.09
CA PHE A 41 -2.75 3.94 -10.53
C PHE A 41 -2.76 2.44 -10.19
N THR A 42 -3.09 2.09 -8.93
CA THR A 42 -3.06 0.70 -8.48
C THR A 42 -4.12 -0.17 -9.16
N GLU A 43 -5.30 0.38 -9.43
CA GLU A 43 -6.33 -0.24 -10.28
C GLU A 43 -5.81 -0.44 -11.71
N LYS A 44 -5.35 0.64 -12.36
CA LYS A 44 -4.92 0.65 -13.78
C LYS A 44 -3.84 -0.38 -14.08
N TYR A 45 -2.88 -0.54 -13.17
CA TYR A 45 -1.74 -1.44 -13.35
C TYR A 45 -1.87 -2.77 -12.59
N ASN A 46 -3.04 -3.03 -11.98
CA ASN A 46 -3.31 -4.22 -11.17
C ASN A 46 -2.22 -4.49 -10.12
N VAL A 47 -1.87 -3.43 -9.37
CA VAL A 47 -0.85 -3.44 -8.32
C VAL A 47 -1.53 -3.78 -6.99
N ASN A 48 -1.34 -5.02 -6.55
CA ASN A 48 -1.98 -5.54 -5.33
C ASN A 48 -1.16 -6.62 -4.61
N LYS A 49 0.08 -6.87 -5.03
CA LYS A 49 0.99 -7.81 -4.38
C LYS A 49 1.86 -7.05 -3.39
N LEU A 50 1.64 -7.25 -2.09
CA LEU A 50 2.52 -6.71 -1.05
C LEU A 50 3.87 -7.43 -1.07
N VAL A 51 4.95 -6.67 -1.14
CA VAL A 51 6.33 -7.22 -1.13
C VAL A 51 7.18 -6.68 0.01
N TYR A 52 6.81 -5.54 0.59
CA TYR A 52 7.48 -4.98 1.75
C TYR A 52 6.53 -4.06 2.52
N PHE A 53 6.70 -4.03 3.84
CA PHE A 53 6.15 -3.00 4.71
C PHE A 53 7.06 -2.82 5.94
N GLU A 54 7.03 -1.62 6.51
CA GLU A 54 7.65 -1.31 7.80
C GLU A 54 6.72 -0.43 8.64
N GLU A 55 6.83 -0.55 9.95
CA GLU A 55 6.11 0.28 10.92
C GLU A 55 6.92 1.52 11.28
N THR A 56 6.24 2.65 11.41
CA THR A 56 6.79 3.91 11.93
C THR A 56 5.81 4.55 12.90
N GLN A 57 6.32 5.39 13.80
CA GLN A 57 5.55 6.04 14.86
C GLN A 57 4.92 7.36 14.40
N ASP A 58 5.46 7.99 13.36
CA ASP A 58 5.06 9.31 12.89
C ASP A 58 5.17 9.46 11.36
N VAL A 59 4.51 10.50 10.84
CA VAL A 59 4.58 10.92 9.44
C VAL A 59 4.89 12.41 9.42
N THR A 60 6.12 12.75 9.03
CA THR A 60 6.63 14.13 8.98
C THR A 60 6.87 14.56 7.53
N ALA A 61 6.93 15.88 7.30
CA ALA A 61 7.11 16.50 5.99
C ALA A 61 8.54 17.02 5.79
#